data_AF-A0A239BTB7-F1
#
_entry.id   AF-A0A239BTB7-F1
#
_cell.length_a   1.000
_cell.length_b   1.000
_cell.length_c   1.000
_cell.angle_alpha   90.00
_cell.angle_beta   90.00
_cell.angle_gamma   90.00
#
_symmetry.space_group_name_H-M   'P 1'
#
loop_
_entity.id
_entity.type
_entity.pdbx_description
1 polymer ?
#
loop_
_entity_poly.entity_id
_entity_poly.type
_entity_poly.pdbx_seq_one_letter_code
_entity_poly.pdbx_strand_id
1 'polypeptide(L)'
;MKSIIGINKEALDQNQYLASLINEGMAAGLVGVEFSKSISFDLMEIFKEVMRMYTRGESTTLKAETAEGLMQSIVYSLDLYLMKYSAPEDAILHLRSSNTNMFYKEAIEYVKHYIEETKNLYRAIETKRIIIPNVVYNETFTKAIPDFFANYDVIFSAQDTSTDIDYPLVFDDMSIKGIMYIRRYLEAFQLENEFCRKFNPSNITALLEAYGKFNRLNYEQSPINIFELIFNNIVFLTLLDKNKSYENLFISAIEFEMIEEQLNRLEKSEIKNLISEGINRVMHNLEINSGNLRDLIYRYSDSMMIRLENALEHGNLRNMVILEVVTQYKEQTVLEIGYRMDNKAFRFVYRKIMDCSTAEDKMILLAKYVHSLGDFVDLLKADCFYEKEYDYVFGSLGNLELSTLITSELKEYILRGEDKLSVLFSNTIVYKYAWEKALIDWLRAVDKSRLQDIELLVHKNLVNEIV
;
A
#
# COMPACT_ATOMS: atom_id res chain seq x y z
N MET A 1 23.08 -24.09 -48.66
CA MET A 1 23.17 -24.18 -47.19
C MET A 1 22.07 -23.30 -46.62
N LYS A 2 21.04 -23.87 -45.99
CA LYS A 2 20.09 -23.07 -45.20
C LYS A 2 20.87 -22.50 -44.01
N SER A 3 20.84 -21.19 -43.78
CA SER A 3 21.41 -20.60 -42.57
C SER A 3 20.71 -21.25 -41.38
N ILE A 4 21.47 -21.84 -40.45
CA ILE A 4 20.93 -22.27 -39.18
C ILE A 4 20.55 -20.99 -38.44
N ILE A 5 19.26 -20.71 -38.37
CA ILE A 5 18.70 -19.64 -37.55
C ILE A 5 18.54 -20.26 -36.16
N GLY A 6 19.05 -19.61 -35.11
CA GLY A 6 18.88 -20.08 -33.73
C GLY A 6 17.40 -20.12 -33.32
N ILE A 7 17.10 -20.75 -32.18
CA ILE A 7 15.71 -20.85 -31.69
C ILE A 7 15.21 -19.47 -31.27
N ASN A 8 14.01 -19.10 -31.73
CA ASN A 8 13.38 -17.87 -31.29
C ASN A 8 12.81 -18.03 -29.88
N LYS A 9 13.49 -17.45 -28.87
CA LYS A 9 13.06 -17.53 -27.47
C LYS A 9 11.69 -16.89 -27.22
N GLU A 10 11.30 -15.88 -27.98
CA GLU A 10 10.02 -15.19 -27.82
C GLU A 10 8.83 -16.04 -28.32
N ALA A 11 9.08 -17.05 -29.13
CA ALA A 11 8.07 -17.98 -29.63
C ALA A 11 7.88 -19.22 -28.72
N LEU A 12 8.67 -19.35 -27.66
CA LEU A 12 8.55 -20.46 -26.71
C LEU A 12 7.43 -20.20 -25.71
N ASP A 13 6.51 -21.16 -25.59
CA ASP A 13 5.41 -21.11 -24.64
C ASP A 13 5.84 -21.77 -23.32
N GLN A 14 5.76 -21.04 -22.21
CA GLN A 14 6.13 -21.57 -20.90
C GLN A 14 5.18 -22.67 -20.41
N ASN A 15 3.91 -22.67 -20.82
CA ASN A 15 2.95 -23.69 -20.40
C ASN A 15 2.93 -24.91 -21.32
N GLN A 16 3.67 -24.85 -22.44
CA GLN A 16 3.81 -25.91 -23.45
C GLN A 16 5.24 -25.92 -24.00
N TYR A 17 6.22 -25.96 -23.10
CA TYR A 17 7.61 -25.67 -23.46
C TYR A 17 8.21 -26.72 -24.37
N LEU A 18 8.02 -28.01 -24.08
CA LEU A 18 8.48 -29.10 -24.93
C LEU A 18 7.89 -28.99 -26.34
N ALA A 19 6.58 -28.73 -26.45
CA ALA A 19 5.90 -28.64 -27.74
C ALA A 19 6.40 -27.44 -28.56
N SER A 20 6.47 -26.26 -27.96
CA SER A 20 6.97 -25.04 -28.62
C SER A 20 8.47 -25.15 -28.97
N LEU A 21 9.29 -25.77 -28.11
CA LEU A 21 10.70 -26.04 -28.35
C LEU A 21 10.92 -26.94 -29.57
N ILE A 22 10.13 -28.01 -29.70
CA ILE A 22 10.22 -28.92 -30.85
C ILE A 22 9.78 -28.21 -32.13
N ASN A 23 8.71 -27.41 -32.08
CA ASN A 23 8.21 -26.66 -33.24
C ASN A 23 9.24 -25.63 -33.75
N GLU A 24 9.78 -24.82 -32.85
CA GLU A 24 10.83 -23.84 -33.20
C GLU A 24 12.12 -24.55 -33.64
N GLY A 25 12.47 -25.67 -33.00
CA GLY A 25 13.58 -26.53 -33.43
C GLY A 25 13.41 -27.04 -34.86
N MET A 26 12.19 -27.40 -35.28
CA MET A 26 11.91 -27.80 -36.66
C MET A 26 12.02 -26.62 -37.63
N ALA A 27 11.47 -25.46 -37.27
CA ALA A 27 11.55 -24.25 -38.08
C ALA A 27 13.01 -23.81 -38.32
N ALA A 28 13.85 -23.91 -37.27
CA ALA A 28 15.29 -23.67 -37.30
C ALA A 28 16.09 -24.73 -38.06
N GLY A 29 15.48 -25.87 -38.41
CA GLY A 29 16.18 -27.03 -39.00
C GLY A 29 17.08 -27.78 -38.01
N LEU A 30 16.99 -27.45 -36.72
CA LEU A 30 17.69 -28.13 -35.64
C LEU A 30 17.04 -29.46 -35.29
N VAL A 31 15.72 -29.61 -35.47
CA VAL A 31 14.95 -30.84 -35.26
C VAL A 31 14.42 -31.39 -36.59
N GLY A 32 14.65 -32.67 -36.85
CA GLY A 32 14.09 -33.37 -38.01
C GLY A 32 12.73 -33.99 -37.71
N VAL A 33 11.92 -34.24 -38.74
CA VAL A 33 10.58 -34.83 -38.63
C VAL A 33 10.60 -36.20 -37.91
N GLU A 34 11.59 -37.04 -38.20
CA GLU A 34 11.71 -38.35 -37.56
C GLU A 34 12.02 -38.26 -36.06
N PHE A 35 12.78 -37.25 -35.64
CA PHE A 35 13.04 -37.00 -34.21
C PHE A 35 11.80 -36.46 -33.49
N SER A 36 11.04 -35.56 -34.12
CA SER A 36 9.75 -35.10 -33.56
C SER A 36 8.76 -36.26 -33.35
N LYS A 37 8.70 -37.19 -34.31
CA LYS A 37 7.90 -38.41 -34.16
C LYS A 37 8.41 -39.29 -33.02
N SER A 38 9.73 -39.48 -32.89
CA SER A 38 10.28 -40.30 -31.80
C SER A 38 9.89 -39.77 -30.43
N ILE A 39 9.96 -38.45 -30.21
CA ILE A 39 9.48 -37.82 -28.96
C ILE A 39 8.00 -38.12 -28.69
N SER A 40 7.16 -38.17 -29.72
CA SER A 40 5.75 -38.52 -29.56
C SER A 40 5.57 -39.99 -29.11
N PHE A 41 6.34 -40.92 -29.68
CA PHE A 41 6.35 -42.31 -29.24
C PHE A 41 6.88 -42.44 -27.81
N ASP A 42 7.91 -41.68 -27.48
CA ASP A 42 8.55 -41.66 -26.17
C ASP A 42 7.58 -41.23 -25.06
N LEU A 43 6.82 -40.17 -25.29
CA LEU A 43 5.74 -39.73 -24.39
C LEU A 43 4.67 -40.81 -24.19
N MET A 44 4.34 -41.58 -25.23
CA MET A 44 3.37 -42.68 -25.11
C MET A 44 3.89 -43.85 -24.26
N GLU A 45 5.19 -44.18 -24.35
CA GLU A 45 5.78 -45.21 -23.49
C GLU A 45 5.81 -44.75 -22.03
N ILE A 46 6.21 -43.51 -21.76
CA ILE A 46 6.15 -42.92 -20.41
C ILE A 46 4.70 -42.95 -19.87
N PHE A 47 3.73 -42.56 -20.71
CA PHE A 47 2.32 -42.58 -20.34
C PHE A 47 1.82 -43.98 -19.97
N LYS A 48 2.23 -45.02 -20.68
CA LYS A 48 1.89 -46.41 -20.32
C LYS A 48 2.45 -46.79 -18.95
N GLU A 49 3.68 -46.39 -18.64
CA GLU A 49 4.29 -46.65 -17.33
C GLU A 49 3.52 -45.93 -16.20
N VAL A 50 3.22 -44.63 -16.38
CA VAL A 50 2.46 -43.84 -15.41
C VAL A 50 1.03 -44.36 -15.24
N MET A 51 0.36 -44.76 -16.32
CA MET A 51 -0.96 -45.39 -16.27
C MET A 51 -0.94 -46.69 -15.45
N ARG A 52 0.07 -47.53 -15.66
CA ARG A 52 0.24 -48.77 -14.91
C ARG A 52 0.47 -48.49 -13.43
N MET A 53 1.22 -47.43 -13.09
CA MET A 53 1.40 -47.00 -11.71
C MET A 53 0.09 -46.52 -11.09
N TYR A 54 -0.66 -45.66 -11.80
CA TYR A 54 -1.93 -45.09 -11.32
C TYR A 54 -2.99 -46.17 -11.05
N THR A 55 -3.12 -47.12 -11.97
CA THR A 55 -4.09 -48.24 -11.87
C THR A 55 -3.61 -49.37 -10.96
N ARG A 56 -2.39 -49.29 -10.41
CA ARG A 56 -1.71 -50.39 -9.71
C ARG A 56 -1.62 -51.68 -10.54
N GLY A 57 -1.70 -51.58 -11.87
CA GLY A 57 -1.72 -52.69 -12.80
C GLY A 57 -3.05 -53.47 -12.87
N GLU A 58 -4.12 -52.97 -12.23
CA GLU A 58 -5.42 -53.66 -12.14
C GLU A 58 -6.36 -53.35 -13.31
N SER A 59 -6.07 -52.30 -14.09
CA SER A 59 -6.87 -51.90 -15.25
C SER A 59 -6.00 -51.36 -16.39
N THR A 60 -6.40 -51.66 -17.62
CA THR A 60 -5.81 -51.08 -18.85
C THR A 60 -6.69 -49.99 -19.45
N THR A 61 -7.78 -49.60 -18.77
CA THR A 61 -8.75 -48.60 -19.23
C THR A 61 -8.92 -47.51 -18.18
N LEU A 62 -8.86 -46.27 -18.64
CA LEU A 62 -9.10 -45.06 -17.86
C LEU A 62 -10.20 -44.23 -18.53
N LYS A 63 -10.85 -43.37 -17.74
CA LYS A 63 -11.67 -42.29 -18.30
C LYS A 63 -10.76 -41.34 -19.08
N ALA A 64 -11.29 -40.75 -20.16
CA ALA A 64 -10.52 -39.83 -21.01
C ALA A 64 -9.94 -38.65 -20.19
N GLU A 65 -10.72 -38.07 -19.29
CA GLU A 65 -10.29 -37.00 -18.38
C GLU A 65 -9.09 -37.40 -17.51
N THR A 66 -9.11 -38.61 -16.95
CA THR A 66 -7.99 -39.14 -16.14
C THR A 66 -6.75 -39.37 -16.99
N ALA A 67 -6.91 -39.92 -18.20
CA ALA A 67 -5.82 -40.10 -19.14
C ALA A 67 -5.19 -38.76 -19.55
N GLU A 68 -6.01 -37.75 -19.82
CA GLU A 68 -5.54 -36.40 -20.14
C GLU A 68 -4.78 -35.77 -18.97
N GLY A 69 -5.31 -35.86 -17.74
CA GLY A 69 -4.65 -35.35 -16.54
C GLY A 69 -3.27 -35.98 -16.30
N LEU A 70 -3.15 -37.30 -16.49
CA LEU A 70 -1.86 -38.00 -16.39
C LEU A 70 -0.87 -37.54 -17.48
N MET A 71 -1.34 -37.37 -18.72
CA MET A 71 -0.50 -36.84 -19.80
C MET A 71 -0.02 -35.42 -19.50
N GLN A 72 -0.90 -34.56 -19.01
CA GLN A 72 -0.55 -33.19 -18.61
C GLN A 72 0.50 -33.19 -17.49
N SER A 73 0.40 -34.08 -16.50
CA SER A 73 1.39 -34.21 -15.42
C SER A 73 2.78 -34.59 -15.95
N ILE A 74 2.83 -35.53 -16.91
CA ILE A 74 4.06 -35.94 -17.58
C ILE A 74 4.67 -34.75 -18.32
N VAL A 75 3.90 -34.10 -19.20
CA VAL A 75 4.38 -32.99 -20.03
C VAL A 75 4.84 -31.83 -19.16
N TYR A 76 4.09 -31.47 -18.11
CA TYR A 76 4.47 -30.42 -17.18
C TYR A 76 5.84 -30.69 -16.52
N SER A 77 6.08 -31.93 -16.09
CA SER A 77 7.35 -32.31 -15.47
C SER A 77 8.52 -32.21 -16.44
N LEU A 78 8.30 -32.58 -17.71
CA LEU A 78 9.29 -32.46 -18.77
C LEU A 78 9.55 -31.00 -19.15
N ASP A 79 8.50 -30.19 -19.25
CA ASP A 79 8.59 -28.76 -19.53
C ASP A 79 9.46 -28.07 -18.47
N LEU A 80 9.14 -28.25 -17.19
CA LEU A 80 9.91 -27.72 -16.07
C LEU A 80 11.38 -28.18 -16.11
N TYR A 81 11.62 -29.46 -16.42
CA TYR A 81 12.98 -29.99 -16.54
C TYR A 81 13.77 -29.36 -17.68
N LEU A 82 13.15 -29.14 -18.83
CA LEU A 82 13.80 -28.56 -20.00
C LEU A 82 14.04 -27.05 -19.87
N MET A 83 13.21 -26.35 -19.10
CA MET A 83 13.42 -24.94 -18.80
C MET A 83 14.67 -24.65 -17.96
N LYS A 84 15.26 -25.66 -17.32
CA LYS A 84 16.51 -25.47 -16.56
C LYS A 84 17.69 -25.03 -17.44
N TYR A 85 17.61 -25.24 -18.76
CA TYR A 85 18.65 -24.88 -19.71
C TYR A 85 18.50 -23.43 -20.17
N SER A 86 19.53 -22.61 -19.96
CA SER A 86 19.51 -21.19 -20.36
C SER A 86 19.45 -20.98 -21.89
N ALA A 87 19.98 -21.92 -22.66
CA ALA A 87 19.90 -21.96 -24.11
C ALA A 87 18.94 -23.08 -24.56
N PRO A 88 17.87 -22.76 -25.32
CA PRO A 88 16.94 -23.77 -25.83
C PRO A 88 17.63 -24.85 -26.68
N GLU A 89 18.72 -24.50 -27.37
CA GLU A 89 19.52 -25.44 -28.14
C GLU A 89 20.13 -26.55 -27.27
N ASP A 90 20.56 -26.22 -26.03
CA ASP A 90 21.10 -27.19 -25.09
C ASP A 90 20.00 -28.17 -24.62
N ALA A 91 18.77 -27.69 -24.45
CA ALA A 91 17.62 -28.54 -24.15
C ALA A 91 17.35 -29.54 -25.29
N ILE A 92 17.43 -29.10 -26.55
CA ILE A 92 17.29 -29.98 -27.72
C ILE A 92 18.44 -31.00 -27.80
N LEU A 93 19.68 -30.56 -27.56
CA LEU A 93 20.84 -31.46 -27.54
C LEU A 93 20.68 -32.53 -26.46
N HIS A 94 20.21 -32.15 -25.28
CA HIS A 94 19.95 -33.11 -24.21
C HIS A 94 18.86 -34.11 -24.58
N LEU A 95 17.71 -33.64 -25.10
CA LEU A 95 16.62 -34.48 -25.61
C LEU A 95 17.10 -35.53 -26.63
N ARG A 96 18.08 -35.19 -27.47
CA ARG A 96 18.66 -36.11 -28.46
C ARG A 96 19.58 -37.17 -27.87
N SER A 97 20.26 -36.82 -26.80
CA SER A 97 21.28 -37.67 -26.17
C SER A 97 20.73 -38.63 -25.13
N SER A 98 19.54 -38.34 -24.60
CA SER A 98 18.95 -39.08 -23.48
C SER A 98 18.08 -40.24 -23.96
N ASN A 99 18.12 -41.36 -23.23
CA ASN A 99 17.14 -42.43 -23.39
C ASN A 99 15.81 -42.01 -22.73
N THR A 100 14.70 -42.25 -23.42
CA THR A 100 13.32 -41.95 -23.03
C THR A 100 12.98 -42.20 -21.55
N ASN A 101 13.26 -43.41 -21.06
CA ASN A 101 12.92 -43.80 -19.68
C ASN A 101 13.86 -43.19 -18.65
N MET A 102 15.08 -42.83 -19.05
CA MET A 102 16.01 -42.10 -18.20
C MET A 102 15.60 -40.64 -18.10
N PHE A 103 15.22 -40.04 -19.23
CA PHE A 103 14.82 -38.64 -19.33
C PHE A 103 13.63 -38.29 -18.43
N TYR A 104 12.57 -39.10 -18.44
CA TYR A 104 11.43 -38.87 -17.55
C TYR A 104 11.78 -39.02 -16.07
N LYS A 105 12.63 -40.00 -15.72
CA LYS A 105 13.09 -40.17 -14.33
C LYS A 105 13.93 -38.98 -13.86
N GLU A 106 14.83 -38.49 -14.71
CA GLU A 106 15.61 -37.28 -14.42
C GLU A 106 14.71 -36.05 -14.25
N ALA A 107 13.68 -35.92 -15.08
CA ALA A 107 12.71 -34.85 -14.95
C ALA A 107 11.98 -34.92 -13.60
N ILE A 108 11.46 -36.08 -13.21
CA ILE A 108 10.79 -36.27 -11.91
C ILE A 108 11.72 -35.97 -10.73
N GLU A 109 12.97 -36.44 -10.76
CA GLU A 109 13.95 -36.12 -9.71
C GLU A 109 14.26 -34.62 -9.65
N TYR A 110 14.33 -33.95 -10.81
CA TYR A 110 14.48 -32.49 -10.86
C TYR A 110 13.26 -31.77 -10.27
N VAL A 111 12.03 -32.16 -10.62
CA VAL A 111 10.83 -31.54 -10.04
C VAL A 111 10.78 -31.75 -8.52
N LYS A 112 11.16 -32.92 -8.01
CA LYS A 112 11.28 -33.15 -6.56
C LYS A 112 12.30 -32.21 -5.90
N HIS A 113 13.46 -32.02 -6.53
CA HIS A 113 14.45 -31.06 -6.02
C HIS A 113 13.89 -29.64 -6.02
N TYR A 114 13.24 -29.24 -7.11
CA TYR A 114 12.61 -27.92 -7.25
C TYR A 114 11.52 -27.66 -6.19
N ILE A 115 10.73 -28.68 -5.82
CA ILE A 115 9.77 -28.61 -4.70
C ILE A 115 10.51 -28.34 -3.39
N GLU A 116 11.60 -29.05 -3.09
CA GLU A 116 12.35 -28.86 -1.85
C GLU A 116 13.02 -27.48 -1.79
N GLU A 117 13.55 -26.98 -2.90
CA GLU A 117 14.03 -25.59 -2.99
C GLU A 117 12.92 -24.58 -2.73
N THR A 118 11.72 -24.83 -3.26
CA THR A 118 10.55 -23.97 -3.07
C THR A 118 10.05 -24.02 -1.62
N LYS A 119 10.09 -25.17 -0.95
CA LYS A 119 9.82 -25.28 0.50
C LYS A 119 10.85 -24.52 1.33
N ASN A 120 12.12 -24.54 0.93
CA ASN A 120 13.16 -23.77 1.61
C ASN A 120 12.94 -22.26 1.44
N LEU A 121 12.53 -21.81 0.24
CA LEU A 121 12.12 -20.44 -0.01
C LEU A 121 10.93 -20.04 0.88
N TYR A 122 9.88 -20.86 0.92
CA TYR A 122 8.72 -20.67 1.79
C TYR A 122 9.13 -20.46 3.26
N ARG A 123 9.95 -21.37 3.83
CA ARG A 123 10.43 -21.27 5.22
C ARG A 123 11.22 -19.98 5.46
N ALA A 124 12.07 -19.60 4.50
CA ALA A 124 12.87 -18.38 4.59
C ALA A 124 12.01 -17.11 4.59
N ILE A 125 10.91 -17.09 3.83
CA ILE A 125 9.95 -15.99 3.79
C ILE A 125 9.09 -15.96 5.05
N GLU A 126 8.59 -17.12 5.49
CA GLU A 126 7.72 -17.25 6.67
C GLU A 126 8.35 -16.59 7.92
N THR A 127 9.64 -16.83 8.15
CA THR A 127 10.40 -16.24 9.27
C THR A 127 10.59 -14.72 9.19
N LYS A 128 10.35 -14.12 8.02
CA LYS A 128 10.54 -12.69 7.75
C LYS A 128 9.21 -11.96 7.52
N ARG A 129 8.06 -12.60 7.66
CA ARG A 129 6.77 -11.94 7.45
C ARG A 129 6.58 -10.78 8.43
N ILE A 130 5.94 -9.71 7.96
CA ILE A 130 5.40 -8.68 8.86
C ILE A 130 4.31 -9.27 9.78
N ILE A 131 4.21 -8.75 11.00
CA ILE A 131 3.24 -9.19 12.01
C ILE A 131 2.09 -8.20 12.03
N ILE A 132 0.99 -8.54 11.36
CA ILE A 132 -0.20 -7.69 11.25
C ILE A 132 -1.48 -8.54 11.39
N PRO A 133 -2.60 -7.95 11.86
CA PRO A 133 -3.87 -8.66 12.02
C PRO A 133 -4.65 -8.69 10.69
N ASN A 134 -4.06 -9.23 9.62
CA ASN A 134 -4.78 -9.55 8.38
C ASN A 134 -4.76 -11.07 8.19
N VAL A 135 -5.92 -11.70 8.33
CA VAL A 135 -6.12 -13.15 8.27
C VAL A 135 -5.75 -13.69 6.90
N VAL A 136 -6.17 -13.01 5.82
CA VAL A 136 -5.87 -13.45 4.44
C VAL A 136 -4.35 -13.57 4.18
N TYR A 137 -3.60 -12.53 4.56
CA TYR A 137 -2.13 -12.50 4.50
C TYR A 137 -1.49 -13.61 5.35
N ASN A 138 -2.01 -13.83 6.57
CA ASN A 138 -1.46 -14.83 7.48
C ASN A 138 -1.78 -16.27 7.03
N GLU A 139 -3.01 -16.54 6.64
CA GLU A 139 -3.49 -17.87 6.23
C GLU A 139 -2.90 -18.33 4.90
N THR A 140 -2.44 -17.40 4.06
CA THR A 140 -1.59 -17.74 2.90
C THR A 140 -0.40 -18.61 3.30
N PHE A 141 0.26 -18.29 4.42
CA PHE A 141 1.41 -19.04 4.92
C PHE A 141 1.04 -20.10 5.94
N THR A 142 0.03 -19.87 6.79
CA THR A 142 -0.29 -20.85 7.85
C THR A 142 -1.22 -21.97 7.38
N LYS A 143 -1.89 -21.82 6.22
CA LYS A 143 -2.83 -22.80 5.66
C LYS A 143 -2.59 -23.07 4.18
N ALA A 144 -2.82 -22.09 3.29
CA ALA A 144 -2.94 -22.32 1.85
C ALA A 144 -1.70 -22.99 1.23
N ILE A 145 -0.51 -22.43 1.47
CA ILE A 145 0.75 -22.97 0.93
C ILE A 145 1.16 -24.31 1.61
N PRO A 146 1.08 -24.46 2.94
CA PRO A 146 1.24 -25.77 3.57
C PRO A 146 0.31 -26.85 3.02
N ASP A 147 -0.98 -26.52 2.82
CA ASP A 147 -1.98 -27.43 2.28
C ASP A 147 -1.66 -27.83 0.84
N PHE A 148 -1.16 -26.91 0.03
CA PHE A 148 -0.60 -27.23 -1.29
C PHE A 148 0.51 -28.29 -1.17
N PHE A 149 1.54 -28.04 -0.35
CA PHE A 149 2.67 -28.97 -0.23
C PHE A 149 2.28 -30.34 0.32
N ALA A 150 1.25 -30.40 1.17
CA ALA A 150 0.75 -31.64 1.75
C ALA A 150 0.02 -32.52 0.72
N ASN A 151 -0.68 -31.90 -0.23
CA ASN A 151 -1.54 -32.59 -1.19
C ASN A 151 -0.97 -32.67 -2.62
N TYR A 152 0.16 -32.01 -2.89
CA TYR A 152 0.75 -31.95 -4.22
C TYR A 152 1.34 -33.30 -4.67
N ASP A 153 0.80 -33.84 -5.79
CA ASP A 153 1.25 -35.09 -6.39
C ASP A 153 2.10 -34.84 -7.64
N VAL A 154 3.41 -35.03 -7.50
CA VAL A 154 4.39 -34.82 -8.58
C VAL A 154 4.29 -35.83 -9.72
N ILE A 155 3.63 -36.97 -9.53
CA ILE A 155 3.57 -38.04 -10.54
C ILE A 155 2.26 -37.95 -11.32
N PHE A 156 1.14 -37.82 -10.61
CA PHE A 156 -0.19 -37.95 -11.22
C PHE A 156 -0.89 -36.62 -11.50
N SER A 157 -0.46 -35.54 -10.84
CA SER A 157 -1.12 -34.22 -10.93
C SER A 157 -0.12 -33.07 -10.82
N ALA A 158 1.06 -33.16 -11.44
CA ALA A 158 2.13 -32.17 -11.28
C ALA A 158 1.73 -30.76 -11.77
N GLN A 159 0.83 -30.67 -12.73
CA GLN A 159 0.28 -29.42 -13.25
C GLN A 159 -0.80 -28.82 -12.35
N ASP A 160 -1.27 -29.52 -11.32
CA ASP A 160 -2.38 -29.05 -10.50
C ASP A 160 -1.93 -27.99 -9.49
N THR A 161 -2.72 -26.93 -9.38
CA THR A 161 -2.51 -25.79 -8.45
C THR A 161 -3.67 -25.70 -7.46
N SER A 162 -4.13 -26.84 -6.95
CA SER A 162 -5.21 -26.89 -5.97
C SER A 162 -4.79 -26.25 -4.63
N THR A 163 -4.91 -24.93 -4.52
CA THR A 163 -4.66 -24.15 -3.30
C THR A 163 -5.52 -22.88 -3.27
N ASP A 164 -6.02 -22.54 -2.08
CA ASP A 164 -6.87 -21.37 -1.84
C ASP A 164 -6.00 -20.18 -1.40
N ILE A 165 -5.14 -19.69 -2.30
CA ILE A 165 -4.33 -18.50 -2.03
C ILE A 165 -5.18 -17.25 -2.29
N ASP A 166 -5.67 -16.66 -1.21
CA ASP A 166 -6.54 -15.48 -1.26
C ASP A 166 -5.80 -14.13 -1.23
N TYR A 167 -4.54 -14.09 -0.78
CA TYR A 167 -3.79 -12.84 -0.69
C TYR A 167 -3.39 -12.35 -2.09
N PRO A 168 -3.80 -11.14 -2.51
CA PRO A 168 -3.52 -10.64 -3.83
C PRO A 168 -2.12 -10.02 -3.88
N LEU A 169 -1.32 -10.40 -4.89
CA LEU A 169 -0.08 -9.72 -5.26
C LEU A 169 -0.37 -8.60 -6.27
N VAL A 170 0.49 -7.58 -6.33
CA VAL A 170 0.36 -6.52 -7.35
C VAL A 170 0.64 -7.05 -8.76
N PHE A 171 1.45 -8.11 -8.84
CA PHE A 171 1.72 -8.84 -10.08
C PHE A 171 1.60 -10.33 -9.81
N ASP A 172 0.50 -10.90 -10.27
CA ASP A 172 0.26 -12.33 -10.25
C ASP A 172 0.06 -12.85 -11.68
N ASP A 173 0.54 -14.06 -11.93
CA ASP A 173 0.51 -14.71 -13.24
C ASP A 173 -0.16 -16.07 -13.12
N MET A 174 -1.49 -16.04 -13.07
CA MET A 174 -2.36 -17.23 -12.96
C MET A 174 -2.33 -18.12 -14.21
N SER A 175 -1.60 -17.75 -15.27
CA SER A 175 -1.41 -18.63 -16.43
C SER A 175 -0.48 -19.81 -16.11
N ILE A 176 0.36 -19.66 -15.08
CA ILE A 176 1.34 -20.65 -14.62
C ILE A 176 0.67 -21.60 -13.66
N LYS A 177 1.15 -22.84 -13.63
CA LYS A 177 0.54 -23.89 -12.83
C LYS A 177 1.54 -24.65 -11.96
N GLY A 178 1.01 -25.52 -11.09
CA GLY A 178 1.76 -26.43 -10.25
C GLY A 178 2.78 -25.74 -9.35
N ILE A 179 3.88 -26.44 -9.06
CA ILE A 179 4.98 -25.91 -8.23
C ILE A 179 5.62 -24.63 -8.81
N MET A 180 5.59 -24.42 -10.14
CA MET A 180 6.13 -23.20 -10.76
C MET A 180 5.37 -21.96 -10.33
N TYR A 181 4.03 -22.06 -10.27
CA TYR A 181 3.18 -20.97 -9.80
C TYR A 181 3.48 -20.64 -8.34
N ILE A 182 3.51 -21.65 -7.46
CA ILE A 182 3.79 -21.45 -6.03
C ILE A 182 5.14 -20.79 -5.82
N ARG A 183 6.16 -21.20 -6.57
CA ARG A 183 7.47 -20.56 -6.49
C ARG A 183 7.43 -19.09 -6.93
N ARG A 184 6.84 -18.78 -8.09
CA ARG A 184 6.75 -17.40 -8.59
C ARG A 184 5.92 -16.51 -7.68
N TYR A 185 4.83 -17.03 -7.12
CA TYR A 185 4.03 -16.36 -6.10
C TYR A 185 4.88 -16.02 -4.86
N LEU A 186 5.66 -16.99 -4.33
CA LEU A 186 6.56 -16.76 -3.20
C LEU A 186 7.65 -15.73 -3.52
N GLU A 187 8.24 -15.77 -4.71
CA GLU A 187 9.27 -14.81 -5.14
C GLU A 187 8.71 -13.38 -5.23
N ALA A 188 7.50 -13.21 -5.79
CA ALA A 188 6.83 -11.92 -5.86
C ALA A 188 6.39 -11.43 -4.47
N PHE A 189 5.80 -12.30 -3.64
CA PHE A 189 5.46 -12.00 -2.25
C PHE A 189 6.68 -11.57 -1.45
N GLN A 190 7.83 -12.21 -1.65
CA GLN A 190 9.06 -11.86 -0.94
C GLN A 190 9.46 -10.40 -1.19
N LEU A 191 9.34 -9.91 -2.42
CA LEU A 191 9.67 -8.53 -2.78
C LEU A 191 8.69 -7.54 -2.13
N GLU A 192 7.39 -7.82 -2.20
CA GLU A 192 6.37 -7.01 -1.52
C GLU A 192 6.60 -6.96 0.00
N ASN A 193 6.84 -8.13 0.62
CA ASN A 193 7.12 -8.21 2.05
C ASN A 193 8.46 -7.54 2.42
N GLU A 194 9.50 -7.61 1.59
CA GLU A 194 10.77 -6.89 1.80
C GLU A 194 10.53 -5.38 1.92
N PHE A 195 9.67 -4.82 1.06
CA PHE A 195 9.26 -3.43 1.14
C PHE A 195 8.46 -3.14 2.41
N CYS A 196 7.41 -3.91 2.70
CA CYS A 196 6.55 -3.68 3.85
C CYS A 196 7.30 -3.77 5.20
N ARG A 197 8.35 -4.59 5.27
CA ARG A 197 9.23 -4.70 6.46
C ARG A 197 10.02 -3.44 6.79
N LYS A 198 10.06 -2.45 5.90
CA LYS A 198 10.67 -1.14 6.17
C LYS A 198 9.84 -0.27 7.12
N PHE A 199 8.61 -0.66 7.42
CA PHE A 199 7.68 0.12 8.23
C PHE A 199 7.34 -0.60 9.55
N ASN A 200 6.99 0.18 10.57
CA ASN A 200 6.56 -0.36 11.85
C ASN A 200 5.20 -1.09 11.69
N PRO A 201 5.05 -2.33 12.16
CA PRO A 201 3.80 -3.07 12.06
C PRO A 201 2.57 -2.36 12.66
N SER A 202 2.75 -1.57 13.72
CA SER A 202 1.66 -0.79 14.31
C SER A 202 1.13 0.28 13.34
N ASN A 203 2.02 0.90 12.56
CA ASN A 203 1.63 1.90 11.57
C ASN A 203 0.91 1.26 10.38
N ILE A 204 1.38 0.09 9.93
CA ILE A 204 0.71 -0.69 8.88
C ILE A 204 -0.69 -1.09 9.34
N THR A 205 -0.81 -1.56 10.59
CA THR A 205 -2.11 -1.95 11.18
C THR A 205 -3.07 -0.77 11.24
N ALA A 206 -2.61 0.39 11.72
CA ALA A 206 -3.43 1.60 11.74
C ALA A 206 -3.90 2.00 10.33
N LEU A 207 -3.01 1.91 9.33
CA LEU A 207 -3.35 2.21 7.94
C LEU A 207 -4.40 1.25 7.37
N LEU A 208 -4.29 -0.05 7.67
CA LEU A 208 -5.28 -1.07 7.30
C LEU A 208 -6.64 -0.83 7.97
N GLU A 209 -6.66 -0.48 9.26
CA GLU A 209 -7.88 -0.11 9.97
C GLU A 209 -8.59 1.08 9.32
N ALA A 210 -7.82 2.13 8.99
CA ALA A 210 -8.34 3.31 8.31
C ALA A 210 -8.87 2.99 6.91
N TYR A 211 -8.14 2.15 6.16
CA TYR A 211 -8.60 1.63 4.86
C TYR A 211 -9.92 0.86 5.00
N GLY A 212 -10.03 0.01 6.02
CA GLY A 212 -11.26 -0.74 6.32
C GLY A 212 -12.44 0.15 6.67
N LYS A 213 -12.22 1.17 7.50
CA LYS A 213 -13.24 2.18 7.83
C LYS A 213 -13.68 2.95 6.58
N PHE A 214 -12.73 3.40 5.77
CA PHE A 214 -13.01 4.17 4.55
C PHE A 214 -13.84 3.37 3.54
N ASN A 215 -13.49 2.10 3.31
CA ASN A 215 -14.18 1.23 2.36
C ASN A 215 -15.34 0.42 2.97
N ARG A 216 -15.64 0.61 4.26
CA ARG A 216 -16.68 -0.12 5.02
C ARG A 216 -16.52 -1.65 4.95
N LEU A 217 -15.28 -2.11 5.10
CA LEU A 217 -14.92 -3.53 5.06
C LEU A 217 -14.21 -3.97 6.34
N ASN A 218 -14.28 -5.26 6.63
CA ASN A 218 -13.46 -5.86 7.67
C ASN A 218 -12.05 -6.09 7.10
N TYR A 219 -11.11 -5.20 7.42
CA TYR A 219 -9.76 -5.27 6.88
C TYR A 219 -9.02 -6.54 7.30
N GLU A 220 -9.38 -7.17 8.43
CA GLU A 220 -8.74 -8.41 8.88
C GLU A 220 -9.07 -9.58 7.94
N GLN A 221 -10.27 -9.58 7.35
CA GLN A 221 -10.79 -10.66 6.51
C GLN A 221 -10.75 -10.32 5.01
N SER A 222 -10.21 -9.16 4.64
CA SER A 222 -10.24 -8.70 3.26
C SER A 222 -8.93 -8.99 2.53
N PRO A 223 -8.98 -9.41 1.26
CA PRO A 223 -7.80 -9.59 0.41
C PRO A 223 -7.27 -8.23 -0.02
N ILE A 224 -6.45 -7.62 0.83
CA ILE A 224 -5.84 -6.30 0.60
C ILE A 224 -4.36 -6.49 0.31
N ASN A 225 -3.89 -6.00 -0.84
CA ASN A 225 -2.46 -5.94 -1.10
C ASN A 225 -1.82 -4.85 -0.21
N ILE A 226 -0.96 -5.27 0.72
CA ILE A 226 -0.37 -4.39 1.74
C ILE A 226 0.71 -3.50 1.14
N PHE A 227 1.47 -4.01 0.17
CA PHE A 227 2.50 -3.24 -0.53
C PHE A 227 1.88 -2.06 -1.27
N GLU A 228 0.83 -2.29 -2.06
CA GLU A 228 0.11 -1.25 -2.81
C GLU A 228 -0.43 -0.17 -1.87
N LEU A 229 -1.08 -0.58 -0.78
CA LEU A 229 -1.66 0.35 0.19
C LEU A 229 -0.61 1.28 0.79
N ILE A 230 0.51 0.73 1.26
CA ILE A 230 1.61 1.51 1.84
C ILE A 230 2.26 2.37 0.76
N PHE A 231 2.59 1.78 -0.39
CA PHE A 231 3.32 2.44 -1.47
C PHE A 231 2.57 3.68 -1.97
N ASN A 232 1.27 3.56 -2.25
CA ASN A 232 0.47 4.68 -2.73
C ASN A 232 0.52 5.83 -1.73
N ASN A 233 0.21 5.56 -0.46
CA ASN A 233 0.19 6.58 0.59
C ASN A 233 1.54 7.31 0.76
N ILE A 234 2.65 6.57 0.79
CA ILE A 234 3.96 7.21 0.99
C ILE A 234 4.41 8.01 -0.23
N VAL A 235 4.09 7.58 -1.45
CA VAL A 235 4.43 8.35 -2.67
C VAL A 235 3.78 9.72 -2.62
N PHE A 236 2.49 9.78 -2.23
CA PHE A 236 1.78 11.04 -2.07
C PHE A 236 2.34 11.88 -0.90
N LEU A 237 2.70 11.28 0.24
CA LEU A 237 3.34 11.99 1.34
C LEU A 237 4.66 12.66 0.93
N THR A 238 5.48 11.98 0.15
CA THR A 238 6.78 12.48 -0.32
C THR A 238 6.66 13.67 -1.29
N LEU A 239 5.48 13.91 -1.87
CA LEU A 239 5.25 15.08 -2.75
C LEU A 239 5.33 16.40 -1.99
N LEU A 240 4.87 16.43 -0.73
CA LEU A 240 4.82 17.64 0.08
C LEU A 240 6.13 17.94 0.80
N ASP A 241 6.78 16.90 1.32
CA ASP A 241 8.05 17.02 2.03
C ASP A 241 9.07 15.99 1.54
N LYS A 242 10.21 16.51 1.06
CA LYS A 242 11.30 15.72 0.49
C LYS A 242 12.00 14.86 1.54
N ASN A 243 11.95 15.28 2.80
CA ASN A 243 12.64 14.64 3.92
C ASN A 243 11.66 14.03 4.94
N LYS A 244 10.39 13.78 4.55
CA LYS A 244 9.37 13.25 5.46
C LYS A 244 9.83 11.90 6.02
N SER A 245 9.76 11.76 7.34
CA SER A 245 9.88 10.46 8.01
C SER A 245 8.63 9.63 7.75
N TYR A 246 8.78 8.34 7.45
CA TYR A 246 7.66 7.41 7.28
C TYR A 246 7.23 6.74 8.60
N GLU A 247 7.53 7.38 9.73
CA GLU A 247 6.95 7.04 11.04
C GLU A 247 5.44 7.26 11.08
N ASN A 248 4.90 8.12 10.22
CA ASN A 248 3.46 8.25 9.98
C ASN A 248 3.16 7.97 8.50
N LEU A 249 2.25 7.04 8.24
CA LEU A 249 1.83 6.65 6.89
C LEU A 249 0.55 7.37 6.43
N PHE A 250 -0.06 8.17 7.31
CA PHE A 250 -1.28 8.91 7.02
C PHE A 250 -1.01 10.24 6.37
N ILE A 251 -1.92 10.62 5.48
CA ILE A 251 -2.02 11.96 4.92
C ILE A 251 -3.14 12.68 5.65
N SER A 252 -2.85 13.84 6.24
CA SER A 252 -3.89 14.69 6.84
C SER A 252 -4.80 15.28 5.76
N ALA A 253 -6.00 15.72 6.15
CA ALA A 253 -6.93 16.35 5.21
C ALA A 253 -6.33 17.60 4.53
N ILE A 254 -5.51 18.37 5.26
CA ILE A 254 -4.79 19.54 4.74
C ILE A 254 -3.75 19.12 3.71
N GLU A 255 -2.91 18.14 4.07
CA GLU A 255 -1.89 17.61 3.17
C GLU A 255 -2.52 17.07 1.87
N PHE A 256 -3.64 16.35 1.97
CA PHE A 256 -4.36 15.86 0.80
C PHE A 256 -4.82 17.00 -0.13
N GLU A 257 -5.43 18.06 0.41
CA GLU A 257 -5.86 19.20 -0.40
C GLU A 257 -4.69 19.95 -1.03
N MET A 258 -3.55 20.05 -0.32
CA MET A 258 -2.33 20.61 -0.88
C MET A 258 -1.82 19.79 -2.07
N ILE A 259 -1.83 18.45 -1.95
CA ILE A 259 -1.44 17.53 -3.02
C ILE A 259 -2.40 17.66 -4.21
N GLU A 260 -3.70 17.65 -3.96
CA GLU A 260 -4.73 17.76 -4.99
C GLU A 260 -4.62 19.10 -5.74
N GLU A 261 -4.44 20.22 -5.03
CA GLU A 261 -4.23 21.54 -5.64
C GLU A 261 -2.93 21.60 -6.46
N GLN A 262 -1.86 20.94 -5.99
CA GLN A 262 -0.60 20.87 -6.71
C GLN A 262 -0.74 20.05 -8.01
N LEU A 263 -1.37 18.89 -7.95
CA LEU A 263 -1.53 18.01 -9.11
C LEU A 263 -2.46 18.59 -10.16
N ASN A 264 -3.56 19.24 -9.76
CA ASN A 264 -4.52 19.86 -10.68
C ASN A 264 -3.97 21.08 -11.45
N ARG A 265 -2.82 21.63 -11.03
CA ARG A 265 -2.14 22.75 -11.72
C ARG A 265 -1.12 22.31 -12.76
N LEU A 266 -0.78 21.03 -12.81
CA LEU A 266 0.30 20.50 -13.63
C LEU A 266 -0.27 19.78 -14.86
N GLU A 267 0.47 19.82 -15.97
CA GLU A 267 0.15 19.01 -17.14
C GLU A 267 0.53 17.52 -16.91
N LYS A 268 -0.05 16.61 -17.71
CA LYS A 268 0.17 15.15 -17.57
C LYS A 268 1.65 14.76 -17.54
N SER A 269 2.49 15.37 -18.39
CA SER A 269 3.93 15.12 -18.42
C SER A 269 4.65 15.61 -17.16
N GLU A 270 4.21 16.72 -16.58
CA GLU A 270 4.78 17.28 -15.36
C GLU A 270 4.38 16.45 -14.13
N ILE A 271 3.13 15.96 -14.09
CA ILE A 271 2.66 15.01 -13.07
C ILE A 271 3.52 13.74 -13.11
N LYS A 272 3.75 13.17 -14.30
CA LYS A 272 4.60 11.99 -14.46
C LYS A 272 6.02 12.23 -13.91
N ASN A 273 6.62 13.37 -14.22
CA ASN A 273 7.94 13.74 -13.70
C ASN A 273 7.93 13.90 -12.17
N LEU A 274 6.93 14.59 -11.63
CA LEU A 274 6.78 14.80 -10.18
C LEU A 274 6.65 13.49 -9.41
N ILE A 275 5.80 12.57 -9.89
CA ILE A 275 5.61 11.25 -9.28
C ILE A 275 6.88 10.42 -9.40
N SER A 276 7.56 10.43 -10.56
CA SER A 276 8.83 9.72 -10.74
C SER A 276 9.91 10.22 -9.77
N GLU A 277 10.00 11.53 -9.57
CA GLU A 277 10.88 12.10 -8.55
C GLU A 277 10.49 11.67 -7.13
N GLY A 278 9.19 11.66 -6.82
CA GLY A 278 8.66 11.18 -5.54
C GLY A 278 9.06 9.75 -5.26
N ILE A 279 8.88 8.85 -6.24
CA ILE A 279 9.25 7.43 -6.16
C ILE A 279 10.76 7.26 -5.96
N ASN A 280 11.59 8.02 -6.69
CA ASN A 280 13.04 8.01 -6.50
C ASN A 280 13.45 8.43 -5.09
N ARG A 281 12.75 9.42 -4.49
CA ARG A 281 12.97 9.82 -3.10
C ARG A 281 12.49 8.78 -2.10
N VAL A 282 11.36 8.12 -2.35
CA VAL A 282 10.90 6.97 -1.56
C VAL A 282 11.98 5.88 -1.53
N MET A 283 12.50 5.49 -2.70
CA MET A 283 13.56 4.48 -2.79
C MET A 283 14.86 4.92 -2.09
N HIS A 284 15.24 6.19 -2.20
CA HIS A 284 16.40 6.73 -1.50
C HIS A 284 16.20 6.71 0.03
N ASN A 285 15.08 7.24 0.53
CA ASN A 285 14.79 7.37 1.96
C ASN A 285 14.60 6.01 2.66
N LEU A 286 14.15 4.98 1.92
CA LEU A 286 14.01 3.61 2.42
C LEU A 286 15.26 2.74 2.20
N GLU A 287 16.33 3.31 1.63
CA GLU A 287 17.58 2.66 1.29
C GLU A 287 17.37 1.40 0.41
N ILE A 288 16.52 1.51 -0.61
CA ILE A 288 16.19 0.40 -1.51
C ILE A 288 17.30 0.24 -2.54
N ASN A 289 18.14 -0.80 -2.34
CA ASN A 289 19.29 -1.10 -3.19
C ASN A 289 19.13 -2.39 -4.02
N SER A 290 18.17 -3.25 -3.68
CA SER A 290 17.89 -4.49 -4.41
C SER A 290 17.38 -4.18 -5.83
N GLY A 291 18.03 -4.73 -6.86
CA GLY A 291 17.63 -4.54 -8.26
C GLY A 291 16.22 -5.05 -8.53
N ASN A 292 15.86 -6.21 -7.99
CA ASN A 292 14.54 -6.82 -8.16
C ASN A 292 13.44 -6.00 -7.46
N LEU A 293 13.72 -5.43 -6.29
CA LEU A 293 12.76 -4.59 -5.59
C LEU A 293 12.54 -3.25 -6.32
N ARG A 294 13.59 -2.67 -6.90
CA ARG A 294 13.47 -1.49 -7.76
C ARG A 294 12.64 -1.78 -9.00
N ASP A 295 12.86 -2.93 -9.64
CA ASP A 295 12.06 -3.36 -10.79
C ASP A 295 10.57 -3.50 -10.43
N LEU A 296 10.25 -4.16 -9.31
CA LEU A 296 8.87 -4.23 -8.79
C LEU A 296 8.24 -2.84 -8.67
N ILE A 297 8.95 -1.91 -8.03
CA ILE A 297 8.49 -0.53 -7.81
C ILE A 297 8.24 0.20 -9.13
N TYR A 298 9.17 0.11 -10.09
CA TYR A 298 9.00 0.77 -11.39
C TYR A 298 7.84 0.20 -12.18
N ARG A 299 7.73 -1.13 -12.28
CA ARG A 299 6.59 -1.77 -12.97
C ARG A 299 5.26 -1.38 -12.31
N TYR A 300 5.20 -1.39 -10.98
CA TYR A 300 3.99 -0.98 -10.27
C TYR A 300 3.68 0.50 -10.47
N SER A 301 4.70 1.35 -10.55
CA SER A 301 4.53 2.79 -10.78
C SER A 301 3.86 3.10 -12.11
N ASP A 302 4.14 2.34 -13.18
CA ASP A 302 3.46 2.52 -14.46
C ASP A 302 1.95 2.25 -14.33
N SER A 303 1.58 1.19 -13.61
CA SER A 303 0.17 0.87 -13.32
C SER A 303 -0.50 1.91 -12.42
N MET A 304 0.21 2.39 -11.38
CA MET A 304 -0.26 3.45 -10.49
C MET A 304 -0.49 4.75 -11.26
N MET A 305 0.38 5.11 -12.20
CA MET A 305 0.27 6.32 -13.01
C MET A 305 -1.01 6.33 -13.86
N ILE A 306 -1.36 5.19 -14.46
CA ILE A 306 -2.63 5.05 -15.21
C ILE A 306 -3.82 5.30 -14.29
N ARG A 307 -3.81 4.74 -13.06
CA ARG A 307 -4.89 4.98 -12.08
C ARG A 307 -4.94 6.44 -11.63
N LEU A 308 -3.78 7.08 -11.44
CA LEU A 308 -3.68 8.48 -11.06
C LEU A 308 -4.25 9.42 -12.12
N GLU A 309 -3.88 9.22 -13.40
CA GLU A 309 -4.40 10.04 -14.49
C GLU A 309 -5.93 9.92 -14.56
N ASN A 310 -6.46 8.70 -14.48
CA ASN A 310 -7.90 8.47 -14.44
C ASN A 310 -8.58 9.11 -13.22
N ALA A 311 -7.94 9.05 -12.05
CA ALA A 311 -8.48 9.64 -10.83
C ALA A 311 -8.53 11.17 -10.88
N LEU A 312 -7.49 11.81 -11.44
CA LEU A 312 -7.45 13.26 -11.62
C LEU A 312 -8.49 13.73 -12.65
N GLU A 313 -8.63 13.03 -13.78
CA GLU A 313 -9.59 13.36 -14.83
C GLU A 313 -11.06 13.35 -14.34
N HIS A 314 -11.36 12.50 -13.36
CA HIS A 314 -12.71 12.34 -12.83
C HIS A 314 -12.91 12.89 -11.40
N GLY A 315 -11.93 13.62 -10.84
CA GLY A 315 -12.02 14.18 -9.49
C GLY A 315 -12.12 13.13 -8.36
N ASN A 316 -11.53 11.94 -8.56
CA ASN A 316 -11.61 10.79 -7.66
C ASN A 316 -10.27 10.47 -6.99
N LEU A 317 -9.35 11.44 -6.89
CA LEU A 317 -8.03 11.27 -6.26
C LEU A 317 -8.13 10.72 -4.83
N ARG A 318 -9.21 11.07 -4.12
CA ARG A 318 -9.49 10.61 -2.75
C ARG A 318 -9.54 9.08 -2.61
N ASN A 319 -9.83 8.34 -3.67
CA ASN A 319 -9.90 6.87 -3.65
C ASN A 319 -8.53 6.20 -3.72
N MET A 320 -7.47 6.95 -4.06
CA MET A 320 -6.10 6.43 -4.13
C MET A 320 -5.31 6.60 -2.83
N VAL A 321 -5.88 7.33 -1.86
CA VAL A 321 -5.18 7.75 -0.64
C VAL A 321 -6.01 7.45 0.59
N ILE A 322 -5.38 6.90 1.61
CA ILE A 322 -5.97 6.78 2.94
C ILE A 322 -5.52 7.93 3.82
N LEU A 323 -6.51 8.70 4.29
CA LEU A 323 -6.29 9.85 5.16
C LEU A 323 -6.23 9.43 6.62
N GLU A 324 -5.64 10.30 7.44
CA GLU A 324 -5.76 10.23 8.88
C GLU A 324 -7.24 10.28 9.29
N VAL A 325 -7.68 9.27 10.04
CA VAL A 325 -9.02 9.28 10.62
C VAL A 325 -8.95 10.12 11.88
N VAL A 326 -9.32 11.41 11.76
CA VAL A 326 -9.61 12.22 12.94
C VAL A 326 -10.79 11.54 13.63
N THR A 327 -10.54 10.85 14.74
CA THR A 327 -11.62 10.35 15.60
C THR A 327 -12.48 11.54 15.96
N GLN A 328 -13.67 11.61 15.36
CA GLN A 328 -14.71 12.54 15.76
C GLN A 328 -15.11 12.18 17.19
N TYR A 329 -14.40 12.73 18.17
CA TYR A 329 -15.07 13.14 19.40
C TYR A 329 -16.04 14.24 18.97
N LYS A 330 -17.25 13.79 18.62
CA LYS A 330 -18.43 14.64 18.64
C LYS A 330 -18.58 15.14 20.08
N GLU A 331 -18.04 16.31 20.33
CA GLU A 331 -18.63 17.45 21.05
C GLU A 331 -17.48 18.38 21.49
N GLN A 332 -17.48 19.59 20.90
CA GLN A 332 -16.56 20.72 21.12
C GLN A 332 -15.15 20.57 20.52
N THR A 333 -14.76 21.58 19.73
CA THR A 333 -13.42 21.79 19.14
C THR A 333 -12.39 22.00 20.24
N VAL A 334 -11.96 20.96 20.96
CA VAL A 334 -10.93 21.17 21.99
C VAL A 334 -9.63 21.62 21.31
N LEU A 335 -9.28 22.90 21.47
CA LEU A 335 -7.98 23.43 21.08
C LEU A 335 -6.92 22.79 21.97
N GLU A 336 -6.14 21.88 21.41
CA GLU A 336 -5.10 21.16 22.13
C GLU A 336 -3.87 22.06 22.34
N ILE A 337 -3.26 21.96 23.52
CA ILE A 337 -2.02 22.65 23.85
C ILE A 337 -0.85 21.75 23.44
N GLY A 338 -0.08 22.17 22.43
CA GLY A 338 1.24 21.61 22.13
C GLY A 338 1.40 20.90 20.78
N TYR A 339 0.33 20.36 20.19
CA TYR A 339 0.39 19.84 18.82
C TYR A 339 0.22 21.00 17.83
N ARG A 340 1.13 21.23 16.89
CA ARG A 340 1.09 22.35 15.93
C ARG A 340 1.28 21.86 14.51
N MET A 341 0.58 22.47 13.55
CA MET A 341 0.77 22.21 12.13
C MET A 341 2.12 22.77 11.65
N ASP A 342 2.68 22.19 10.59
CA ASP A 342 3.93 22.68 10.03
C ASP A 342 3.76 24.04 9.29
N ASN A 343 4.88 24.69 9.00
CA ASN A 343 4.88 26.00 8.35
C ASN A 343 4.24 26.02 6.95
N LYS A 344 4.27 24.90 6.21
CA LYS A 344 3.65 24.83 4.87
C LYS A 344 2.14 24.70 5.00
N ALA A 345 1.67 23.83 5.90
CA ALA A 345 0.26 23.69 6.25
C ALA A 345 -0.31 25.01 6.78
N PHE A 346 0.39 25.68 7.69
CA PHE A 346 -0.03 26.99 8.23
C PHE A 346 -0.21 28.04 7.12
N ARG A 347 0.77 28.17 6.22
CA ARG A 347 0.68 29.11 5.09
C ARG A 347 -0.45 28.78 4.13
N PHE A 348 -0.72 27.50 3.93
CA PHE A 348 -1.84 27.05 3.10
C PHE A 348 -3.19 27.43 3.73
N VAL A 349 -3.39 27.14 5.01
CA VAL A 349 -4.59 27.50 5.76
C VAL A 349 -4.78 29.03 5.81
N TYR A 350 -3.71 29.78 6.12
CA TYR A 350 -3.73 31.25 6.10
C TYR A 350 -4.24 31.79 4.76
N ARG A 351 -3.67 31.32 3.64
CA ARG A 351 -4.10 31.76 2.31
C ARG A 351 -5.57 31.44 2.05
N LYS A 352 -6.03 30.22 2.39
CA LYS A 352 -7.44 29.83 2.21
C LYS A 352 -8.39 30.74 3.01
N ILE A 353 -8.04 31.07 4.25
CA ILE A 353 -8.83 31.99 5.09
C ILE A 353 -8.84 33.40 4.49
N MET A 354 -7.71 33.87 3.97
CA MET A 354 -7.61 35.20 3.33
C MET A 354 -8.39 35.29 2.01
N ASP A 355 -8.51 34.18 1.28
CA ASP A 355 -9.27 34.11 0.02
C ASP A 355 -10.80 34.06 0.25
N CYS A 356 -11.26 33.80 1.48
CA CYS A 356 -12.69 33.78 1.81
C CYS A 356 -13.32 35.17 1.81
N SER A 357 -14.51 35.26 1.23
CA SER A 357 -15.28 36.52 1.16
C SER A 357 -16.18 36.77 2.38
N THR A 358 -16.49 35.73 3.15
CA THR A 358 -17.41 35.80 4.30
C THR A 358 -16.78 35.30 5.60
N ALA A 359 -17.24 35.84 6.72
CA ALA A 359 -16.82 35.40 8.05
C ALA A 359 -17.17 33.92 8.30
N GLU A 360 -18.34 33.49 7.82
CA GLU A 360 -18.86 32.13 7.98
C GLU A 360 -17.96 31.09 7.29
N ASP A 361 -17.52 31.37 6.05
CA ASP A 361 -16.60 30.49 5.32
C ASP A 361 -15.25 30.36 6.05
N LYS A 362 -14.73 31.48 6.56
CA LYS A 362 -13.49 31.47 7.36
C LYS A 362 -13.63 30.58 8.60
N MET A 363 -14.80 30.59 9.26
CA MET A 363 -15.05 29.76 10.45
C MET A 363 -15.09 28.28 10.13
N ILE A 364 -15.71 27.93 8.99
CA ILE A 364 -15.73 26.54 8.51
C ILE A 364 -14.30 26.04 8.29
N LEU A 365 -13.42 26.86 7.69
CA LEU A 365 -12.01 26.47 7.49
C LEU A 365 -11.23 26.40 8.80
N LEU A 366 -11.42 27.35 9.73
CA LEU A 366 -10.81 27.29 11.05
C LEU A 366 -11.17 26.00 11.79
N ALA A 367 -12.47 25.69 11.89
CA ALA A 367 -12.95 24.49 12.57
C ALA A 367 -12.47 23.19 11.88
N LYS A 368 -12.28 23.23 10.56
CA LYS A 368 -11.85 22.09 9.77
C LYS A 368 -10.35 21.79 9.90
N TYR A 369 -9.49 22.80 10.04
CA TYR A 369 -8.04 22.63 9.93
C TYR A 369 -7.24 23.00 11.17
N VAL A 370 -7.81 23.76 12.11
CA VAL A 370 -7.10 24.30 13.26
C VAL A 370 -7.55 23.59 14.53
N HIS A 371 -6.67 22.74 15.06
CA HIS A 371 -6.90 21.99 16.29
C HIS A 371 -5.94 22.39 17.41
N SER A 372 -4.90 23.17 17.10
CA SER A 372 -3.93 23.69 18.07
C SER A 372 -4.34 25.07 18.59
N LEU A 373 -4.21 25.28 19.90
CA LEU A 373 -4.31 26.63 20.45
C LEU A 373 -3.24 27.57 19.86
N GLY A 374 -2.01 27.07 19.68
CA GLY A 374 -0.90 27.87 19.18
C GLY A 374 -1.14 28.37 17.75
N ASP A 375 -1.62 27.48 16.86
CA ASP A 375 -1.89 27.86 15.47
C ASP A 375 -3.12 28.75 15.35
N PHE A 376 -4.13 28.53 16.21
CA PHE A 376 -5.28 29.42 16.31
C PHE A 376 -4.87 30.84 16.69
N VAL A 377 -4.05 30.98 17.74
CA VAL A 377 -3.51 32.28 18.18
C VAL A 377 -2.65 32.93 17.10
N ASP A 378 -1.79 32.18 16.42
CA ASP A 378 -0.96 32.73 15.36
C ASP A 378 -1.78 33.21 14.16
N LEU A 379 -2.89 32.55 13.83
CA LEU A 379 -3.85 33.05 12.83
C LEU A 379 -4.57 34.33 13.28
N LEU A 380 -4.94 34.43 14.56
CA LEU A 380 -5.49 35.68 15.14
C LEU A 380 -4.47 36.82 15.08
N LYS A 381 -3.19 36.53 15.30
CA LYS A 381 -2.08 37.51 15.21
C LYS A 381 -1.71 37.87 13.77
N ALA A 382 -2.11 37.06 12.79
CA ALA A 382 -1.80 37.26 11.37
C ALA A 382 -2.79 38.17 10.62
N ASP A 383 -3.63 38.94 11.35
CA ASP A 383 -4.63 39.86 10.81
C ASP A 383 -5.60 39.21 9.80
N CYS A 384 -6.01 37.96 10.04
CA CYS A 384 -6.94 37.22 9.17
C CYS A 384 -8.41 37.68 9.32
N PHE A 385 -8.71 38.37 10.42
CA PHE A 385 -10.07 38.71 10.86
C PHE A 385 -10.19 40.20 11.15
N TYR A 386 -11.34 40.78 10.81
CA TYR A 386 -11.62 42.20 10.98
C TYR A 386 -12.97 42.47 11.62
N GLU A 387 -13.03 43.49 12.48
CA GLU A 387 -14.27 44.02 13.06
C GLU A 387 -15.19 42.92 13.63
N LYS A 388 -16.39 42.75 13.06
CA LYS A 388 -17.41 41.80 13.51
C LYS A 388 -17.04 40.35 13.27
N GLU A 389 -16.04 40.05 12.44
CA GLU A 389 -15.59 38.67 12.22
C GLU A 389 -15.08 38.02 13.52
N TYR A 390 -14.50 38.82 14.42
CA TYR A 390 -14.08 38.35 15.74
C TYR A 390 -15.26 37.86 16.60
N ASP A 391 -16.43 38.49 16.48
CA ASP A 391 -17.62 38.08 17.23
C ASP A 391 -18.09 36.68 16.81
N TYR A 392 -17.95 36.35 15.51
CA TYR A 392 -18.23 35.02 14.98
C TYR A 392 -17.19 33.99 15.43
N VAL A 393 -15.90 34.35 15.42
CA VAL A 393 -14.81 33.50 15.90
C VAL A 393 -15.04 33.11 17.35
N PHE A 394 -15.15 34.09 18.25
CA PHE A 394 -15.30 33.83 19.69
C PHE A 394 -16.67 33.21 20.02
N GLY A 395 -17.71 33.56 19.25
CA GLY A 395 -19.04 32.94 19.34
C GLY A 395 -19.04 31.44 19.07
N SER A 396 -18.17 30.98 18.16
CA SER A 396 -18.05 29.57 17.77
C SER A 396 -17.32 28.70 18.80
N LEU A 397 -16.51 29.30 19.67
CA LEU A 397 -15.73 28.59 20.68
C LEU A 397 -16.58 28.22 21.89
N GLY A 398 -16.38 27.03 22.45
CA GLY A 398 -16.92 26.62 23.73
C GLY A 398 -16.24 27.30 24.91
N ASN A 399 -16.86 27.18 26.09
CA ASN A 399 -16.36 27.84 27.30
C ASN A 399 -14.97 27.33 27.72
N LEU A 400 -14.65 26.06 27.43
CA LEU A 400 -13.33 25.49 27.68
C LEU A 400 -12.26 26.14 26.77
N GLU A 401 -12.49 26.19 25.45
CA GLU A 401 -11.56 26.83 24.49
C GLU A 401 -11.29 28.30 24.86
N LEU A 402 -12.36 29.04 25.15
CA LEU A 402 -12.27 30.44 25.58
C LEU A 402 -11.46 30.56 26.88
N SER A 403 -11.70 29.69 27.86
CA SER A 403 -10.93 29.70 29.11
C SER A 403 -9.45 29.43 28.86
N THR A 404 -9.11 28.50 27.97
CA THR A 404 -7.72 28.16 27.64
C THR A 404 -7.03 29.29 26.89
N LEU A 405 -7.71 29.94 25.93
CA LEU A 405 -7.20 31.11 25.21
C LEU A 405 -6.93 32.28 26.17
N ILE A 406 -7.85 32.55 27.09
CA ILE A 406 -7.69 33.61 28.10
C ILE A 406 -6.53 33.29 29.05
N THR A 407 -6.46 32.07 29.57
CA THR A 407 -5.40 31.67 30.52
C THR A 407 -4.02 31.68 29.88
N SER A 408 -3.89 31.32 28.60
CA SER A 408 -2.60 31.26 27.90
C SER A 408 -2.09 32.63 27.46
N GLU A 409 -2.92 33.41 26.74
CA GLU A 409 -2.47 34.64 26.08
C GLU A 409 -2.74 35.91 26.91
N LEU A 410 -3.72 35.89 27.81
CA LEU A 410 -4.09 37.06 28.61
C LEU A 410 -3.59 37.00 30.07
N LYS A 411 -2.77 36.00 30.42
CA LYS A 411 -2.23 35.80 31.77
C LYS A 411 -1.56 37.05 32.33
N GLU A 412 -0.77 37.75 31.51
CA GLU A 412 -0.08 38.98 31.90
C GLU A 412 -1.02 40.10 32.35
N TYR A 413 -2.24 40.13 31.82
CA TYR A 413 -3.27 41.10 32.18
C TYR A 413 -4.10 40.66 33.40
N ILE A 414 -4.09 39.36 33.75
CA ILE A 414 -4.89 38.74 34.84
C ILE A 414 -4.08 38.60 36.15
N LEU A 415 -2.75 38.78 36.10
CA LEU A 415 -1.77 38.54 37.19
C LEU A 415 -1.84 39.48 38.41
N ARG A 416 -3.04 39.95 38.79
CA ARG A 416 -3.31 40.44 40.16
C ARG A 416 -4.27 39.56 40.94
N GLY A 417 -4.28 38.25 40.69
CA GLY A 417 -4.57 37.17 41.66
C GLY A 417 -5.96 37.06 42.29
N GLU A 418 -6.74 38.14 42.38
CA GLU A 418 -8.07 38.22 42.98
C GLU A 418 -9.08 38.97 42.08
N ASP A 419 -8.61 39.49 40.95
CA ASP A 419 -9.42 40.27 40.02
C ASP A 419 -10.27 39.36 39.14
N LYS A 420 -11.59 39.47 39.30
CA LYS A 420 -12.60 38.90 38.40
C LYS A 420 -12.35 39.36 36.95
N LEU A 421 -12.76 38.57 35.95
CA LEU A 421 -12.78 38.99 34.53
C LEU A 421 -13.48 40.35 34.36
N SER A 422 -14.42 40.68 35.24
CA SER A 422 -15.08 41.99 35.30
C SER A 422 -14.14 43.18 35.56
N VAL A 423 -12.97 42.97 36.17
CA VAL A 423 -11.97 44.02 36.44
C VAL A 423 -11.14 44.36 35.20
N LEU A 424 -10.92 43.39 34.30
CA LEU A 424 -10.32 43.63 32.97
C LEU A 424 -11.17 44.60 32.14
N PHE A 425 -12.49 44.63 32.37
CA PHE A 425 -13.38 45.54 31.66
C PHE A 425 -13.27 47.00 32.11
N SER A 426 -12.74 47.27 33.31
CA SER A 426 -12.61 48.62 33.88
C SER A 426 -11.24 49.27 33.69
N ASN A 427 -10.20 48.49 33.34
CA ASN A 427 -8.84 49.00 33.17
C ASN A 427 -8.61 49.49 31.74
N THR A 428 -7.95 50.65 31.57
CA THR A 428 -7.39 51.07 30.28
C THR A 428 -6.16 50.23 29.96
N ILE A 429 -6.39 49.07 29.35
CA ILE A 429 -5.35 48.15 28.89
C ILE A 429 -4.94 48.54 27.47
N VAL A 430 -3.64 48.64 27.22
CA VAL A 430 -3.09 48.76 25.87
C VAL A 430 -2.83 47.35 25.36
N TYR A 431 -3.73 46.87 24.50
CA TYR A 431 -3.63 45.55 23.89
C TYR A 431 -2.52 45.53 22.83
N LYS A 432 -1.82 44.40 22.74
CA LYS A 432 -0.73 44.18 21.79
C LYS A 432 -1.26 43.86 20.40
N TYR A 433 -2.41 43.19 20.31
CA TYR A 433 -3.03 42.80 19.05
C TYR A 433 -4.51 43.22 19.00
N ALA A 434 -5.04 43.44 17.79
CA ALA A 434 -6.43 43.85 17.58
C ALA A 434 -7.43 42.82 18.12
N TRP A 435 -7.11 41.53 17.98
CA TRP A 435 -7.96 40.42 18.43
C TRP A 435 -8.11 40.37 19.96
N GLU A 436 -7.10 40.78 20.73
CA GLU A 436 -7.17 40.80 22.20
C GLU A 436 -8.24 41.79 22.67
N LYS A 437 -8.27 42.97 22.04
CA LYS A 437 -9.31 43.98 22.29
C LYS A 437 -10.68 43.45 21.89
N ALA A 438 -10.79 42.83 20.71
CA ALA A 438 -12.04 42.27 20.22
C ALA A 438 -12.58 41.15 21.14
N LEU A 439 -11.71 40.30 21.70
CA LEU A 439 -12.09 39.25 22.65
C LEU A 439 -12.68 39.86 23.93
N ILE A 440 -12.07 40.91 24.46
CA ILE A 440 -12.56 41.60 25.66
C ILE A 440 -13.89 42.31 25.38
N ASP A 441 -14.01 42.98 24.25
CA ASP A 441 -15.26 43.63 23.83
C ASP A 441 -16.38 42.60 23.64
N TRP A 442 -16.08 41.43 23.08
CA TRP A 442 -17.01 40.32 22.94
C TRP A 442 -17.43 39.73 24.30
N LEU A 443 -16.49 39.51 25.23
CA LEU A 443 -16.77 39.02 26.59
C LEU A 443 -17.67 39.99 27.38
N ARG A 444 -17.59 41.30 27.11
CA ARG A 444 -18.52 42.30 27.70
C ARG A 444 -19.95 42.17 27.17
N ALA A 445 -20.10 41.72 25.92
CA ALA A 445 -21.39 41.60 25.24
C ALA A 445 -22.08 40.23 25.46
N VAL A 446 -21.34 39.23 25.92
CA VAL A 446 -21.84 37.89 26.23
C VAL A 446 -22.82 37.88 27.42
N ASP A 447 -23.72 36.90 27.44
CA ASP A 447 -24.66 36.72 28.54
C ASP A 447 -23.94 36.49 29.89
N LYS A 448 -24.53 37.03 30.96
CA LYS A 448 -23.90 36.98 32.29
C LYS A 448 -23.70 35.56 32.82
N SER A 449 -24.51 34.59 32.39
CA SER A 449 -24.40 33.20 32.84
C SER A 449 -23.16 32.55 32.24
N ARG A 450 -23.00 32.65 30.92
CA ARG A 450 -21.85 32.10 30.19
C ARG A 450 -20.56 32.78 30.60
N LEU A 451 -20.57 34.08 30.86
CA LEU A 451 -19.40 34.78 31.38
C LEU A 451 -18.94 34.21 32.74
N GLN A 452 -19.87 33.91 33.66
CA GLN A 452 -19.55 33.30 34.95
C GLN A 452 -18.97 31.89 34.80
N ASP A 453 -19.50 31.10 33.86
CA ASP A 453 -18.97 29.75 33.57
C ASP A 453 -17.54 29.82 33.03
N ILE A 454 -17.27 30.74 32.10
CA ILE A 454 -15.91 30.97 31.56
C ILE A 454 -14.96 31.43 32.69
N GLU A 455 -15.41 32.35 33.55
CA GLU A 455 -14.62 32.86 34.68
C GLU A 455 -14.21 31.76 35.67
N LEU A 456 -15.14 30.87 36.01
CA LEU A 456 -14.87 29.69 36.84
C LEU A 456 -13.80 28.78 36.23
N LEU A 457 -13.85 28.55 34.91
CA LEU A 457 -12.88 27.74 34.19
C LEU A 457 -11.50 28.40 34.13
N VAL A 458 -11.44 29.72 33.86
CA VAL A 458 -10.19 30.49 33.85
C VAL A 458 -9.50 30.44 35.21
N HIS A 459 -10.25 30.65 36.30
CA HIS A 459 -9.69 30.54 37.65
C HIS A 459 -9.15 29.13 37.94
N LYS A 460 -9.90 28.09 37.55
CA LYS A 460 -9.47 26.70 37.72
C LYS A 460 -8.18 26.40 36.96
N ASN A 461 -8.05 26.88 35.71
CA ASN A 461 -6.86 26.67 34.89
C ASN A 461 -5.63 27.40 35.47
N LEU A 462 -5.80 28.66 35.91
CA LEU A 462 -4.72 29.44 36.53
C LEU A 462 -4.21 28.84 37.85
N VAL A 463 -5.11 28.28 38.68
CA VAL A 463 -4.72 27.60 39.93
C VAL A 463 -3.94 26.32 39.67
N ASN A 464 -4.31 25.56 38.63
CA ASN A 464 -3.62 24.32 38.28
C ASN A 464 -2.21 24.54 37.70
N GLU A 465 -1.90 25.72 37.15
CA GLU A 465 -0.55 26.06 36.65
C GLU A 465 0.44 26.48 37.76
N ILE A 466 -0.03 26.71 38.99
CA ILE A 466 0.78 27.17 40.14
C ILE A 466 1.31 25.98 40.98
N VAL A 467 0.92 24.74 40.67
CA VAL A 467 1.33 23.51 41.39
C VAL A 467 2.49 22.80 40.70
#